data_AF-A0A439VRK6-F1
#
_entry.id   AF-A0A439VRK6-F1
#
_cell.length_a   1.000
_cell.length_b   1.000
_cell.length_c   1.000
_cell.angle_alpha   90.00
_cell.angle_beta   90.00
_cell.angle_gamma   90.00
#
_symmetry.space_group_name_H-M   'P 1'
#
loop_
_entity.id
_entity.type
_entity.pdbx_description
1 polymer ?
#
loop_
_entity_poly.entity_id
_entity_poly.type
_entity_poly.pdbx_seq_one_letter_code
_entity_poly.pdbx_strand_id
1 'polypeptide(L)'
;MQKGVRRGNVPLALGAAAKLLNSDPGKLWRRLSGIVFEDIGLADLDCIALVLAGTSGKKVREQFGGEWAVASLLVATMCSAKKCRAADDLFIAISHHHELEPLRVDLARETLPQHLARVQSRSALLGSAISVLHASGVRWTGQVTGQASNSGALFAAIQSAGVEREIVRMSEQGFRRTWEPLPPLMALASLAGPCGKRSAIDDEFPEVVLGRNGLPTFVLDAFSYEGKSALARFLKRNTSTARWLRRYVPAKKHMQVLAGGIFRVEGGLVRQRVEWPAACTLRSMADTGYHGSKLPDPSALLDTIREDLPKLDAERGDIL
;
A
#
# COMPACT_ATOMS: atom_id res chain seq x y z
N MET A 1 3.99 13.40 3.54
CA MET A 1 4.25 13.26 2.08
C MET A 1 3.28 12.27 1.45
N GLN A 2 3.40 10.95 1.69
CA GLN A 2 2.58 9.92 1.04
C GLN A 2 1.06 10.17 1.09
N LYS A 3 0.50 10.49 2.26
CA LYS A 3 -0.93 10.81 2.38
C LYS A 3 -1.35 12.03 1.55
N GLY A 4 -0.45 13.01 1.39
CA GLY A 4 -0.67 14.16 0.50
C GLY A 4 -0.74 13.72 -0.96
N VAL A 5 0.16 12.82 -1.40
CA VAL A 5 0.14 12.22 -2.74
C VAL A 5 -1.16 11.47 -3.01
N ARG A 6 -1.59 10.59 -2.09
CA ARG A 6 -2.87 9.86 -2.20
C ARG A 6 -4.06 10.80 -2.38
N ARG A 7 -4.09 11.90 -1.62
CA ARG A 7 -5.17 12.90 -1.60
C ARG A 7 -5.05 13.97 -2.69
N GLY A 8 -4.03 13.92 -3.55
CA GLY A 8 -3.76 14.97 -4.53
C GLY A 8 -3.44 16.35 -3.90
N ASN A 9 -3.07 16.39 -2.62
CA ASN A 9 -2.78 17.63 -1.91
C ASN A 9 -1.30 18.02 -2.14
N VAL A 10 -1.07 18.75 -3.24
CA VAL A 10 0.26 19.19 -3.67
C VAL A 10 0.99 20.02 -2.59
N PRO A 11 0.39 21.07 -1.98
CA PRO A 11 1.08 21.85 -0.95
C PRO A 11 1.54 21.01 0.25
N LEU A 12 0.69 20.13 0.77
CA LEU A 12 1.04 19.24 1.89
C LEU A 12 2.14 18.25 1.50
N ALA A 13 2.06 17.69 0.30
CA ALA A 13 3.03 16.72 -0.18
C ALA A 13 4.41 17.37 -0.40
N LEU A 14 4.46 18.55 -1.05
CA LEU A 14 5.68 19.31 -1.28
C LEU A 14 6.31 19.81 0.02
N GLY A 15 5.51 20.37 0.94
CA GLY A 15 6.03 20.81 2.24
C GLY A 15 6.67 19.67 3.03
N ALA A 16 6.04 18.49 3.03
CA ALA A 16 6.62 17.31 3.66
C ALA A 16 7.85 16.76 2.91
N ALA A 17 7.86 16.83 1.57
CA ALA A 17 9.00 16.40 0.76
C ALA A 17 10.21 17.31 0.97
N ALA A 18 10.02 18.63 1.04
CA ALA A 18 11.09 19.60 1.33
C ALA A 18 11.72 19.33 2.69
N LYS A 19 10.89 19.16 3.73
CA LYS A 19 11.37 18.79 5.08
C LYS A 19 12.19 17.50 5.05
N LEU A 20 11.68 16.46 4.38
CA LEU A 20 12.35 15.17 4.30
C LEU A 20 13.64 15.23 3.47
N LEU A 21 13.68 16.01 2.38
CA LEU A 21 14.88 16.22 1.58
C LEU A 21 15.98 16.86 2.42
N ASN A 22 15.64 17.83 3.27
CA ASN A 22 16.61 18.51 4.13
C ASN A 22 17.11 17.62 5.27
N SER A 23 16.24 16.80 5.88
CA SER A 23 16.60 15.99 7.04
C SER A 23 17.17 14.61 6.71
N ASP A 24 16.66 13.96 5.65
CA ASP A 24 17.01 12.60 5.23
C ASP A 24 16.70 12.39 3.73
N PRO A 25 17.56 12.91 2.82
CA PRO A 25 17.38 12.78 1.38
C PRO A 25 17.21 11.32 0.94
N GLY A 26 17.99 10.40 1.53
CA GLY A 26 17.94 8.98 1.19
C GLY A 26 16.57 8.35 1.46
N LYS A 27 15.93 8.73 2.56
CA LYS A 27 14.56 8.30 2.87
C LYS A 27 13.52 8.91 1.93
N LEU A 28 13.67 10.15 1.49
CA LEU A 28 12.78 10.73 0.48
C LEU A 28 12.77 9.88 -0.79
N TRP A 29 13.93 9.62 -1.38
CA TRP A 29 14.03 8.91 -2.65
C TRP A 29 13.53 7.46 -2.56
N ARG A 30 13.80 6.77 -1.44
CA ARG A 30 13.23 5.44 -1.18
C ARG A 30 11.71 5.49 -1.06
N ARG A 31 11.16 6.49 -0.36
CA ARG A 31 9.71 6.64 -0.21
C ARG A 31 9.02 6.95 -1.54
N LEU A 32 9.57 7.83 -2.37
CA LEU A 32 9.01 8.07 -3.72
C LEU A 32 8.96 6.78 -4.55
N SER A 33 10.02 5.99 -4.48
CA SER A 33 10.10 4.68 -5.16
C SER A 33 9.03 3.71 -4.67
N GLY A 34 8.74 3.64 -3.36
CA GLY A 34 7.69 2.78 -2.83
C GLY A 34 6.27 3.27 -3.15
N ILE A 35 6.02 4.57 -2.98
CA ILE A 35 4.71 5.20 -3.18
C ILE A 35 4.21 5.00 -4.62
N VAL A 36 5.11 5.02 -5.61
CA VAL A 36 4.69 4.89 -7.00
C VAL A 36 4.13 3.49 -7.32
N PHE A 37 4.56 2.44 -6.62
CA PHE A 37 3.96 1.11 -6.76
C PHE A 37 2.75 0.91 -5.83
N GLU A 38 2.74 1.56 -4.67
CA GLU A 38 1.67 1.41 -3.68
C GLU A 38 0.40 2.21 -4.02
N ASP A 39 0.58 3.46 -4.43
CA ASP A 39 -0.51 4.43 -4.54
C ASP A 39 -0.84 4.79 -5.99
N ILE A 40 0.15 4.76 -6.89
CA ILE A 40 -0.04 5.06 -8.32
C ILE A 40 -0.30 3.76 -9.09
N GLY A 41 0.60 2.79 -9.00
CA GLY A 41 0.42 1.43 -9.52
C GLY A 41 0.01 1.39 -11.00
N LEU A 42 -0.84 0.43 -11.36
CA LEU A 42 -1.30 0.21 -12.75
C LEU A 42 -2.18 1.33 -13.33
N ALA A 43 -2.43 2.41 -12.58
CA ALA A 43 -3.24 3.52 -13.06
C ALA A 43 -2.46 4.51 -13.93
N ASP A 44 -1.14 4.61 -13.74
CA ASP A 44 -0.29 5.58 -14.42
C ASP A 44 1.16 5.06 -14.54
N LEU A 45 1.40 4.28 -15.60
CA LEU A 45 2.70 3.66 -15.88
C LEU A 45 3.76 4.70 -16.25
N ASP A 46 3.36 5.81 -16.88
CA ASP A 46 4.26 6.91 -17.22
C ASP A 46 4.80 7.58 -15.95
N CYS A 47 3.94 7.79 -14.95
CA CYS A 47 4.36 8.28 -13.64
C CYS A 47 5.34 7.30 -12.96
N ILE A 48 5.15 5.98 -13.07
CA ILE A 48 6.11 4.99 -12.56
C ILE A 48 7.45 5.15 -13.27
N ALA A 49 7.47 5.17 -14.60
CA ALA A 49 8.69 5.33 -15.38
C ALA A 49 9.44 6.62 -15.01
N LEU A 50 8.72 7.73 -14.89
CA LEU A 50 9.29 9.03 -14.50
C LEU A 50 9.91 8.99 -13.10
N VAL A 51 9.24 8.38 -12.11
CA VAL A 51 9.78 8.26 -10.74
C VAL A 51 11.01 7.34 -10.72
N LEU A 52 10.99 6.22 -11.44
CA LEU A 52 12.15 5.33 -11.54
C LEU A 52 13.35 6.03 -12.19
N ALA A 53 13.12 6.83 -13.23
CA ALA A 53 14.14 7.65 -13.88
C ALA A 53 14.69 8.74 -12.94
N GLY A 54 13.83 9.54 -12.32
CA GLY A 54 14.25 10.63 -11.41
C GLY A 54 14.91 10.13 -10.12
N THR A 55 14.60 8.90 -9.70
CA THR A 55 15.26 8.30 -8.55
C THR A 55 16.60 7.63 -8.94
N SER A 56 16.85 7.26 -10.21
CA SER A 56 17.99 6.44 -10.68
C SER A 56 19.37 6.76 -10.08
N GLY A 57 19.68 8.02 -9.84
CA GLY A 57 20.89 8.42 -9.13
C GLY A 57 21.06 9.92 -9.02
N LYS A 58 22.00 10.35 -8.17
CA LYS A 58 22.29 11.78 -7.92
C LYS A 58 22.71 12.52 -9.20
N LYS A 59 23.60 11.93 -10.00
CA LYS A 59 24.09 12.53 -11.26
C LYS A 59 22.96 12.84 -12.25
N VAL A 60 21.96 11.97 -12.34
CA VAL A 60 20.78 12.20 -13.19
C VAL A 60 20.04 13.43 -12.68
N ARG A 61 19.82 13.54 -11.37
CA ARG A 61 19.12 14.70 -10.81
C ARG A 61 19.88 16.01 -10.97
N GLU A 62 21.21 15.99 -10.86
CA GLU A 62 22.05 17.17 -11.13
C GLU A 62 21.88 17.69 -12.56
N GLN A 63 21.70 16.81 -13.56
CA GLN A 63 21.42 17.21 -14.95
C GLN A 63 20.05 17.88 -15.14
N PHE A 64 19.10 17.63 -14.23
CA PHE A 64 17.73 18.17 -14.29
C PHE A 64 17.48 19.26 -13.23
N GLY A 65 18.50 20.03 -12.87
CA GLY A 65 18.36 21.17 -11.95
C GLY A 65 18.51 20.84 -10.46
N GLY A 66 19.01 19.65 -10.13
CA GLY A 66 19.34 19.23 -8.78
C GLY A 66 18.22 18.53 -8.02
N GLU A 67 18.49 18.23 -6.74
CA GLU A 67 17.63 17.39 -5.91
C GLU A 67 16.21 17.94 -5.78
N TRP A 68 16.05 19.23 -5.46
CA TRP A 68 14.73 19.82 -5.22
C TRP A 68 13.90 19.99 -6.50
N ALA A 69 14.52 20.38 -7.62
CA ALA A 69 13.84 20.51 -8.90
C ALA A 69 13.20 19.16 -9.30
N VAL A 70 13.97 18.08 -9.20
CA VAL A 70 13.44 16.74 -9.47
C VAL A 70 12.43 16.30 -8.42
N ALA A 71 12.71 16.44 -7.12
CA ALA A 71 11.80 15.99 -6.07
C ALA A 71 10.43 16.67 -6.14
N SER A 72 10.41 17.99 -6.34
CA SER A 72 9.18 18.76 -6.42
C SER A 72 8.35 18.39 -7.65
N LEU A 73 8.99 18.21 -8.82
CA LEU A 73 8.35 17.71 -10.03
C LEU A 73 7.71 16.35 -9.79
N LEU A 74 8.48 15.37 -9.30
CA LEU A 74 7.97 14.02 -9.07
C LEU A 74 6.79 14.02 -8.09
N VAL A 75 6.89 14.75 -6.98
CA VAL A 75 5.82 14.82 -5.98
C VAL A 75 4.55 15.46 -6.55
N ALA A 76 4.67 16.55 -7.32
CA ALA A 76 3.53 17.21 -7.95
C ALA A 76 2.87 16.31 -9.01
N THR A 77 3.68 15.63 -9.84
CA THR A 77 3.19 14.65 -10.82
C THR A 77 2.46 13.51 -10.11
N MET A 78 3.05 12.92 -9.07
CA MET A 78 2.44 11.83 -8.31
C MET A 78 1.13 12.26 -7.64
N CYS A 79 1.01 13.51 -7.16
CA CYS A 79 -0.25 14.02 -6.63
C CYS A 79 -1.36 14.04 -7.69
N SER A 80 -1.02 14.43 -8.92
CA SER A 80 -1.96 14.58 -10.03
C SER A 80 -2.26 13.26 -10.78
N ALA A 81 -1.38 12.26 -10.64
CA ALA A 81 -1.51 10.97 -11.30
C ALA A 81 -2.81 10.24 -10.94
N LYS A 82 -3.29 9.38 -11.84
CA LYS A 82 -4.34 8.42 -11.46
C LYS A 82 -3.77 7.42 -10.44
N LYS A 83 -4.63 6.89 -9.58
CA LYS A 83 -4.22 6.07 -8.43
C LYS A 83 -4.75 4.65 -8.55
N CYS A 84 -3.94 3.68 -8.16
CA CYS A 84 -4.32 2.28 -8.09
C CYS A 84 -3.55 1.60 -6.96
N ARG A 85 -4.30 1.00 -6.04
CA ARG A 85 -3.78 0.23 -4.92
C ARG A 85 -3.90 -1.28 -5.10
N ALA A 86 -4.24 -1.79 -6.29
CA ALA A 86 -4.55 -3.20 -6.48
C ALA A 86 -3.40 -4.14 -6.04
N ALA A 87 -2.14 -3.75 -6.23
CA ALA A 87 -0.99 -4.51 -5.76
C ALA A 87 -0.87 -4.52 -4.23
N ASP A 88 -1.18 -3.39 -3.58
CA ASP A 88 -1.21 -3.25 -2.12
C ASP A 88 -2.39 -4.02 -1.51
N ASP A 89 -3.59 -3.88 -2.08
CA ASP A 89 -4.77 -4.62 -1.66
C ASP A 89 -4.56 -6.14 -1.85
N LEU A 90 -3.94 -6.57 -2.96
CA LEU A 90 -3.52 -7.95 -3.17
C LEU A 90 -2.54 -8.41 -2.09
N PHE A 91 -1.53 -7.60 -1.78
CA PHE A 91 -0.54 -7.92 -0.75
C PHE A 91 -1.19 -8.09 0.63
N ILE A 92 -2.07 -7.17 1.02
CA ILE A 92 -2.83 -7.24 2.28
C ILE A 92 -3.69 -8.50 2.31
N ALA A 93 -4.42 -8.77 1.24
CA ALA A 93 -5.31 -9.93 1.15
C ALA A 93 -4.53 -11.24 1.30
N ILE A 94 -3.48 -11.46 0.50
CA ILE A 94 -2.71 -12.72 0.56
C ILE A 94 -1.92 -12.87 1.86
N SER A 95 -1.52 -11.78 2.51
CA SER A 95 -0.77 -11.82 3.78
C SER A 95 -1.67 -12.04 4.99
N HIS A 96 -2.92 -11.57 4.95
CA HIS A 96 -3.73 -11.47 6.17
C HIS A 96 -5.14 -12.06 6.06
N HIS A 97 -5.71 -12.22 4.86
CA HIS A 97 -7.07 -12.76 4.76
C HIS A 97 -7.11 -14.18 5.35
N HIS A 98 -8.00 -14.37 6.33
CA HIS A 98 -8.04 -15.59 7.16
C HIS A 98 -8.41 -16.83 6.35
N GLU A 99 -9.28 -16.69 5.34
CA GLU A 99 -9.66 -17.79 4.45
C GLU A 99 -8.53 -18.25 3.52
N LEU A 100 -7.47 -17.45 3.38
CA LEU A 100 -6.29 -17.82 2.59
C LEU A 100 -5.22 -18.53 3.42
N GLU A 101 -5.46 -18.79 4.71
CA GLU A 101 -4.51 -19.50 5.57
C GLU A 101 -4.19 -20.92 5.08
N PRO A 102 -5.17 -21.77 4.69
CA PRO A 102 -4.86 -23.10 4.16
C PRO A 102 -3.98 -23.01 2.90
N LEU A 103 -4.30 -22.08 2.00
CA LEU A 103 -3.53 -21.86 0.77
C LEU A 103 -2.09 -21.42 1.07
N ARG A 104 -1.88 -20.52 2.03
CA ARG A 104 -0.53 -20.12 2.47
C ARG A 104 0.25 -21.33 3.01
N VAL A 105 -0.37 -22.15 3.87
CA VAL A 105 0.27 -23.33 4.46
C VAL A 105 0.65 -24.37 3.41
N ASP A 106 -0.23 -24.61 2.43
CA ASP A 106 0.02 -25.57 1.37
C ASP A 106 1.16 -25.10 0.46
N LEU A 107 1.12 -23.84 0.03
CA LEU A 107 2.15 -23.27 -0.84
C LEU A 107 3.51 -23.11 -0.12
N ALA A 108 3.53 -22.89 1.19
CA ALA A 108 4.77 -22.80 1.97
C ALA A 108 5.64 -24.08 1.89
N ARG A 109 5.06 -25.22 1.46
CA ARG A 109 5.75 -26.51 1.29
C ARG A 109 6.32 -26.70 -0.11
N GLU A 110 5.99 -25.82 -1.06
CA GLU A 110 6.46 -25.92 -2.43
C GLU A 110 7.93 -25.48 -2.57
N THR A 111 8.57 -26.08 -3.57
CA THR A 111 9.92 -25.72 -4.01
C THR A 111 9.89 -24.50 -4.92
N LEU A 112 11.05 -23.84 -5.09
CA LEU A 112 11.19 -22.70 -6.00
C LEU A 112 10.73 -23.04 -7.44
N PRO A 113 11.09 -24.18 -8.08
CA PRO A 113 10.57 -24.54 -9.39
C PRO A 113 9.03 -24.64 -9.46
N GLN A 114 8.39 -25.16 -8.41
CA GLN A 114 6.92 -25.27 -8.34
C GLN A 114 6.27 -23.89 -8.27
N HIS A 115 6.82 -22.98 -7.46
CA HIS A 115 6.36 -21.59 -7.42
C HIS A 115 6.51 -20.89 -8.76
N LEU A 116 7.66 -21.03 -9.43
CA LEU A 116 7.89 -20.44 -10.76
C LEU A 116 6.91 -21.01 -11.80
N ALA A 117 6.65 -22.33 -11.80
CA ALA A 117 5.67 -22.96 -12.68
C ALA A 117 4.23 -22.46 -12.42
N ARG A 118 3.88 -22.19 -11.16
CA ARG A 118 2.58 -21.61 -10.80
C ARG A 118 2.41 -20.18 -11.29
N VAL A 119 3.48 -19.38 -11.25
CA VAL A 119 3.49 -18.03 -11.82
C VAL A 119 3.32 -18.09 -13.35
N GLN A 120 4.05 -18.98 -14.03
CA GLN A 120 4.01 -19.14 -15.49
C GLN A 120 2.66 -19.64 -16.02
N SER A 121 2.03 -20.60 -15.33
CA SER A 121 0.82 -21.28 -15.80
C SER A 121 -0.46 -20.43 -15.73
N ARG A 122 -0.38 -19.17 -15.28
CA ARG A 122 -1.54 -18.29 -15.06
C ARG A 122 -2.61 -18.94 -14.18
N SER A 123 -2.16 -19.63 -13.12
CA SER A 123 -3.08 -20.19 -12.13
C SER A 123 -3.91 -19.09 -11.44
N ALA A 124 -4.84 -19.47 -10.56
CA ALA A 124 -5.64 -18.51 -9.82
C ALA A 124 -4.77 -17.40 -9.17
N LEU A 125 -5.14 -16.13 -9.39
CA LEU A 125 -4.34 -14.95 -9.07
C LEU A 125 -3.75 -14.98 -7.65
N LEU A 126 -4.56 -15.35 -6.65
CA LEU A 126 -4.14 -15.38 -5.25
C LEU A 126 -3.05 -16.42 -4.99
N GLY A 127 -3.15 -17.61 -5.58
CA GLY A 127 -2.14 -18.66 -5.47
C GLY A 127 -0.84 -18.27 -6.17
N SER A 128 -0.94 -17.73 -7.39
CA SER A 128 0.23 -17.19 -8.10
C SER A 128 0.88 -16.04 -7.35
N ALA A 129 0.10 -15.16 -6.69
CA ALA A 129 0.63 -14.06 -5.90
C ALA A 129 1.40 -14.52 -4.66
N ILE A 130 0.91 -15.56 -3.95
CA ILE A 130 1.66 -16.18 -2.85
C ILE A 130 2.97 -16.79 -3.36
N SER A 131 2.95 -17.49 -4.51
CA SER A 131 4.17 -18.01 -5.14
C SER A 131 5.15 -16.92 -5.56
N VAL A 132 4.66 -15.76 -6.03
CA VAL A 132 5.51 -14.58 -6.30
C VAL A 132 6.24 -14.16 -5.02
N LEU A 133 5.55 -14.09 -3.88
CA LEU A 133 6.17 -13.69 -2.61
C LEU A 133 7.25 -14.66 -2.16
N HIS A 134 6.99 -15.97 -2.19
CA HIS A 134 8.00 -16.98 -1.87
C HIS A 134 9.21 -16.93 -2.82
N ALA A 135 8.97 -16.86 -4.13
CA ALA A 135 10.04 -16.84 -5.13
C ALA A 135 10.87 -15.54 -5.12
N SER A 136 10.31 -14.43 -4.63
CA SER A 136 10.98 -13.12 -4.61
C SER A 136 12.02 -12.98 -3.50
N GLY A 137 11.86 -13.72 -2.40
CA GLY A 137 12.73 -13.61 -1.22
C GLY A 137 12.45 -12.41 -0.31
N VAL A 138 11.40 -11.62 -0.58
CA VAL A 138 10.98 -10.52 0.30
C VAL A 138 10.41 -11.04 1.62
N ARG A 139 10.48 -10.20 2.64
CA ARG A 139 9.84 -10.49 3.93
C ARG A 139 8.34 -10.23 3.87
N TRP A 140 7.54 -11.18 4.33
CA TRP A 140 6.08 -11.05 4.39
C TRP A 140 5.46 -12.04 5.40
N THR A 141 4.16 -11.89 5.70
CA THR A 141 3.43 -12.78 6.61
C THR A 141 3.12 -14.11 5.93
N GLY A 142 3.90 -15.13 6.24
CA GLY A 142 3.84 -16.45 5.57
C GLY A 142 5.18 -16.89 4.99
N GLN A 143 6.22 -16.05 5.07
CA GLN A 143 7.57 -16.42 4.67
C GLN A 143 8.10 -17.60 5.49
N VAL A 144 8.70 -18.57 4.80
CA VAL A 144 9.44 -19.68 5.41
C VAL A 144 10.92 -19.36 5.44
N THR A 145 11.53 -19.40 6.64
CA THR A 145 12.98 -19.17 6.81
C THR A 145 13.79 -20.20 6.02
N GLY A 146 14.78 -19.75 5.27
CA GLY A 146 15.70 -20.62 4.52
C GLY A 146 15.16 -21.12 3.18
N GLN A 147 13.96 -20.72 2.77
CA GLN A 147 13.43 -21.08 1.46
C GLN A 147 14.23 -20.41 0.34
N ALA A 148 14.54 -21.17 -0.72
CA ALA A 148 15.24 -20.66 -1.89
C ALA A 148 14.41 -19.61 -2.62
N SER A 149 15.06 -18.54 -3.08
CA SER A 149 14.45 -17.46 -3.87
C SER A 149 15.34 -17.12 -5.06
N ASN A 150 14.73 -16.60 -6.13
CA ASN A 150 15.44 -16.14 -7.31
C ASN A 150 14.59 -15.10 -8.05
N SER A 151 14.86 -13.81 -7.79
CA SER A 151 14.11 -12.71 -8.38
C SER A 151 14.27 -12.63 -9.90
N GLY A 152 15.43 -12.99 -10.45
CA GLY A 152 15.64 -13.03 -11.91
C GLY A 152 14.75 -14.08 -12.60
N ALA A 153 14.74 -15.30 -12.06
CA ALA A 153 13.87 -16.37 -12.55
C ALA A 153 12.39 -16.05 -12.33
N LEU A 154 12.04 -15.36 -11.24
CA LEU A 154 10.68 -14.87 -10.99
C LEU A 154 10.22 -13.88 -12.07
N PHE A 155 11.01 -12.86 -12.39
CA PHE A 155 10.60 -11.90 -13.43
C PHE A 155 10.54 -12.54 -14.82
N ALA A 156 11.41 -13.51 -15.11
CA ALA A 156 11.29 -14.34 -16.32
C ALA A 156 9.97 -15.14 -16.32
N ALA A 157 9.58 -15.74 -15.19
CA ALA A 157 8.31 -16.45 -15.05
C ALA A 157 7.09 -15.52 -15.22
N ILE A 158 7.12 -14.32 -14.65
CA ILE A 158 6.07 -13.30 -14.82
C ILE A 158 5.96 -12.88 -16.29
N GLN A 159 7.09 -12.69 -16.99
CA GLN A 159 7.08 -12.39 -18.41
C GLN A 159 6.52 -13.54 -19.25
N SER A 160 6.90 -14.79 -18.96
CA SER A 160 6.37 -15.98 -19.62
C SER A 160 4.87 -16.19 -19.36
N ALA A 161 4.35 -15.69 -18.22
CA ALA A 161 2.91 -15.61 -17.98
C ALA A 161 2.21 -14.57 -18.87
N GLY A 162 2.94 -13.89 -19.76
CA GLY A 162 2.42 -12.93 -20.74
C GLY A 162 2.08 -11.56 -20.17
N VAL A 163 2.72 -11.17 -19.05
CA VAL A 163 2.74 -9.76 -18.63
C VAL A 163 3.54 -8.96 -19.65
N GLU A 164 3.05 -7.76 -19.96
CA GLU A 164 3.70 -6.86 -20.90
C GLU A 164 5.15 -6.55 -20.48
N ARG A 165 6.06 -6.57 -21.45
CA ARG A 165 7.51 -6.43 -21.20
C ARG A 165 7.87 -5.16 -20.46
N GLU A 166 7.18 -4.06 -20.73
CA GLU A 166 7.42 -2.77 -20.07
C GLU A 166 7.02 -2.80 -18.60
N ILE A 167 5.87 -3.41 -18.29
CA ILE A 167 5.41 -3.64 -16.90
C ILE A 167 6.42 -4.51 -16.14
N VAL A 168 6.90 -5.61 -16.75
CA VAL A 168 7.93 -6.47 -16.13
C VAL A 168 9.21 -5.68 -15.84
N ARG A 169 9.72 -4.90 -16.82
CA ARG A 169 10.94 -4.10 -16.65
C ARG A 169 10.82 -3.06 -15.54
N MET A 170 9.73 -2.30 -15.52
CA MET A 170 9.47 -1.31 -14.46
C MET A 170 9.37 -1.98 -13.09
N SER A 171 8.69 -3.12 -13.01
CA SER A 171 8.53 -3.88 -11.77
C SER A 171 9.85 -4.46 -11.27
N GLU A 172 10.68 -4.99 -12.16
CA GLU A 172 12.02 -5.50 -11.83
C GLU A 172 12.93 -4.38 -11.34
N GLN A 173 12.96 -3.24 -12.04
CA GLN A 173 13.72 -2.07 -11.62
C GLN A 173 13.24 -1.54 -10.25
N GLY A 174 11.93 -1.45 -10.06
CA GLY A 174 11.31 -1.09 -8.78
C GLY A 174 11.68 -2.05 -7.65
N PHE A 175 11.65 -3.35 -7.93
CA PHE A 175 12.01 -4.40 -6.99
C PHE A 175 13.47 -4.32 -6.55
N ARG A 176 14.42 -4.23 -7.49
CA ARG A 176 15.86 -4.10 -7.16
C ARG A 176 16.14 -2.88 -6.29
N ARG A 177 15.34 -1.84 -6.43
CA ARG A 177 15.49 -0.57 -5.74
C ARG A 177 14.88 -0.56 -4.34
N THR A 178 13.72 -1.17 -4.19
CA THR A 178 12.92 -1.09 -2.95
C THR A 178 13.06 -2.34 -2.10
N TRP A 179 13.29 -3.50 -2.72
CA TRP A 179 13.20 -4.83 -2.11
C TRP A 179 11.83 -5.09 -1.45
N GLU A 180 10.78 -4.46 -1.99
CA GLU A 180 9.41 -4.56 -1.50
C GLU A 180 8.59 -5.56 -2.34
N PRO A 181 7.50 -6.12 -1.79
CA PRO A 181 6.63 -7.06 -2.50
C PRO A 181 5.79 -6.42 -3.61
N LEU A 182 5.55 -5.11 -3.55
CA LEU A 182 4.58 -4.45 -4.42
C LEU A 182 4.94 -4.45 -5.91
N PRO A 183 6.20 -4.19 -6.33
CA PRO A 183 6.55 -4.23 -7.75
C PRO A 183 6.23 -5.56 -8.46
N PRO A 184 6.67 -6.75 -7.98
CA PRO A 184 6.31 -8.00 -8.66
C PRO A 184 4.82 -8.35 -8.55
N LEU A 185 4.14 -7.96 -7.46
CA LEU A 185 2.69 -8.13 -7.35
C LEU A 185 1.90 -7.23 -8.32
N MET A 186 2.38 -6.00 -8.58
CA MET A 186 1.81 -5.11 -9.58
C MET A 186 1.90 -5.72 -10.98
N ALA A 187 3.06 -6.30 -11.32
CA ALA A 187 3.23 -7.00 -12.59
C ALA A 187 2.22 -8.13 -12.74
N LEU A 188 2.07 -8.98 -11.72
CA LEU A 188 1.10 -10.07 -11.75
C LEU A 188 -0.35 -9.57 -11.82
N ALA A 189 -0.70 -8.55 -11.04
CA ALA A 189 -2.05 -7.97 -11.03
C ALA A 189 -2.46 -7.38 -12.38
N SER A 190 -1.50 -7.00 -13.23
CA SER A 190 -1.78 -6.49 -14.58
C SER A 190 -2.49 -7.52 -15.48
N LEU A 191 -2.28 -8.82 -15.24
CA LEU A 191 -2.96 -9.90 -15.98
C LEU A 191 -4.48 -9.92 -15.75
N ALA A 192 -4.93 -9.40 -14.60
CA ALA A 192 -6.34 -9.31 -14.25
C ALA A 192 -6.95 -7.93 -14.57
N GLY A 193 -6.15 -7.01 -15.14
CA GLY A 193 -6.59 -5.68 -15.53
C GLY A 193 -7.32 -5.70 -16.87
N PRO A 194 -8.42 -4.94 -17.05
CA PRO A 194 -9.05 -4.82 -18.35
C PRO A 194 -8.15 -4.04 -19.33
N CYS A 195 -8.27 -4.36 -20.61
CA CYS A 195 -7.69 -3.55 -21.69
C CYS A 195 -8.50 -2.25 -21.88
N GLY A 196 -7.83 -1.18 -22.27
CA GLY A 196 -8.48 0.08 -22.68
C GLY A 196 -8.54 1.17 -21.60
N LYS A 197 -9.29 2.24 -21.90
CA LYS A 197 -9.42 3.41 -21.02
C LYS A 197 -10.20 3.04 -19.77
N ARG A 198 -9.66 3.45 -18.61
CA ARG A 198 -10.29 3.24 -17.31
C ARG A 198 -10.76 4.58 -16.74
N SER A 199 -11.99 4.59 -16.23
CA SER A 199 -12.51 5.72 -15.47
C SER A 199 -11.76 5.85 -14.15
N ALA A 200 -11.67 7.08 -13.66
CA ALA A 200 -11.11 7.39 -12.36
C ALA A 200 -12.18 8.10 -11.53
N ILE A 201 -12.30 7.71 -10.27
CA ILE A 201 -13.28 8.26 -9.32
C ILE A 201 -12.54 8.59 -8.03
N ASP A 202 -12.90 9.68 -7.37
CA ASP A 202 -12.35 9.99 -6.06
C ASP A 202 -13.01 9.11 -5.01
N ASP A 203 -12.22 8.55 -4.08
CA ASP A 203 -12.80 7.97 -2.88
C ASP A 203 -13.56 9.04 -2.08
N GLU A 204 -14.53 8.62 -1.29
CA GLU A 204 -15.18 9.49 -0.31
C GLU A 204 -14.21 9.80 0.84
N PHE A 205 -13.78 11.05 0.94
CA PHE A 205 -12.86 11.49 1.97
C PHE A 205 -13.61 12.07 3.18
N PRO A 206 -13.22 11.68 4.41
CA PRO A 206 -13.64 12.40 5.61
C PRO A 206 -13.20 13.87 5.55
N GLU A 207 -13.92 14.71 6.30
CA GLU A 207 -13.57 16.12 6.49
C GLU A 207 -12.12 16.27 6.99
N VAL A 208 -11.43 17.30 6.50
CA VAL A 208 -10.06 17.58 6.92
C VAL A 208 -10.07 18.43 8.17
N VAL A 209 -9.75 17.81 9.31
CA VAL A 209 -9.52 18.53 10.58
C VAL A 209 -8.04 18.88 10.70
N LEU A 210 -7.74 20.13 11.09
CA LEU A 210 -6.38 20.56 11.41
C LEU A 210 -6.14 20.43 12.91
N GLY A 211 -5.03 19.80 13.29
CA GLY A 211 -4.56 19.77 14.67
C GLY A 211 -3.93 21.09 15.09
N ARG A 212 -3.64 21.23 16.40
CA ARG A 212 -3.00 22.45 16.97
C ARG A 212 -1.63 22.76 16.36
N ASN A 213 -0.94 21.74 15.84
CA ASN A 213 0.33 21.87 15.13
C ASN A 213 0.19 22.32 13.66
N GLY A 214 -1.03 22.64 13.21
CA GLY A 214 -1.32 23.06 11.85
C GLY A 214 -1.27 21.94 10.81
N LEU A 215 -1.09 20.68 11.23
CA LEU A 215 -1.10 19.52 10.34
C LEU A 215 -2.50 18.89 10.31
N PRO A 216 -2.93 18.32 9.16
CA PRO A 216 -4.16 17.54 9.11
C PRO A 216 -4.10 16.33 10.04
N THR A 217 -5.14 16.09 10.84
CA THR A 217 -5.18 15.02 11.85
C THR A 217 -4.98 13.63 11.24
N PHE A 218 -5.43 13.40 10.00
CA PHE A 218 -5.23 12.14 9.29
C PHE A 218 -3.74 11.76 9.09
N VAL A 219 -2.79 12.70 9.28
CA VAL A 219 -1.37 12.37 9.24
C VAL A 219 -0.89 11.66 10.52
N LEU A 220 -1.62 11.79 11.62
CA LEU A 220 -1.35 11.21 12.94
C LEU A 220 -1.99 9.82 13.05
N ASP A 221 -1.33 8.82 12.47
CA ASP A 221 -1.77 7.43 12.48
C ASP A 221 -0.78 6.50 13.19
N ALA A 222 -0.96 5.19 13.02
CA ALA A 222 -0.12 4.19 13.67
C ALA A 222 1.34 4.18 13.19
N PHE A 223 1.76 5.03 12.24
CA PHE A 223 3.14 5.15 11.79
C PHE A 223 3.92 6.29 12.48
N SER A 224 3.28 7.09 13.33
CA SER A 224 3.96 8.06 14.21
C SER A 224 3.77 7.72 15.68
N TYR A 225 4.65 8.22 16.54
CA TYR A 225 4.53 8.04 17.99
C TYR A 225 3.28 8.76 18.51
N GLU A 226 3.09 9.99 18.04
CA GLU A 226 1.97 10.87 18.31
C GLU A 226 0.66 10.17 17.94
N GLY A 227 0.55 9.65 16.72
CA GLY A 227 -0.64 8.97 16.25
C GLY A 227 -0.93 7.69 17.06
N LYS A 228 0.07 6.86 17.35
CA LYS A 228 -0.10 5.71 18.26
C LYS A 228 -0.62 6.12 19.64
N SER A 229 -0.13 7.24 20.19
CA SER A 229 -0.59 7.78 21.47
C SER A 229 -2.07 8.21 21.42
N ALA A 230 -2.50 8.92 20.37
CA ALA A 230 -3.91 9.26 20.15
C ALA A 230 -4.79 8.00 20.03
N LEU A 231 -4.36 7.01 19.24
CA LEU A 231 -5.10 5.75 19.10
C LEU A 231 -5.25 5.01 20.44
N ALA A 232 -4.20 5.03 21.27
CA ALA A 232 -4.24 4.41 22.59
C ALA A 232 -5.22 5.13 23.54
N ARG A 233 -5.32 6.46 23.49
CA ARG A 233 -6.31 7.23 24.25
C ARG A 233 -7.73 6.98 23.74
N PHE A 234 -7.91 6.99 22.42
CA PHE A 234 -9.19 6.69 21.77
C PHE A 234 -9.75 5.32 22.19
N LEU A 235 -8.90 4.27 22.26
CA LEU A 235 -9.32 2.93 22.72
C LEU A 235 -9.83 2.90 24.16
N LYS A 236 -9.39 3.83 25.02
CA LYS A 236 -9.86 3.94 26.41
C LYS A 236 -11.21 4.63 26.52
N ARG A 237 -11.66 5.35 25.49
CA ARG A 237 -12.95 6.04 25.49
C ARG A 237 -14.12 5.05 25.34
N ASN A 238 -15.31 5.52 25.71
CA ASN A 238 -16.57 4.79 25.50
C ASN A 238 -17.16 5.09 24.11
N THR A 239 -16.41 4.79 23.04
CA THR A 239 -16.86 4.93 21.65
C THR A 239 -17.47 3.63 21.11
N SER A 240 -18.20 3.72 19.99
CA SER A 240 -18.81 2.53 19.35
C SER A 240 -17.73 1.55 18.90
N THR A 241 -16.70 2.06 18.24
CA THR A 241 -15.49 1.34 17.83
C THR A 241 -14.82 0.64 19.01
N ALA A 242 -14.56 1.35 20.11
CA ALA A 242 -13.86 0.77 21.25
C ALA A 242 -14.69 -0.31 21.95
N ARG A 243 -16.02 -0.13 22.05
CA ARG A 243 -16.93 -1.19 22.54
C ARG A 243 -16.93 -2.40 21.61
N TRP A 244 -16.99 -2.18 20.30
CA TRP A 244 -16.97 -3.24 19.29
C TRP A 244 -15.69 -4.07 19.42
N LEU A 245 -14.52 -3.42 19.47
CA LEU A 245 -13.22 -4.08 19.62
C LEU A 245 -13.13 -4.89 20.92
N ARG A 246 -13.59 -4.34 22.05
CA ARG A 246 -13.63 -5.06 23.33
C ARG A 246 -14.51 -6.31 23.28
N ARG A 247 -15.58 -6.29 22.48
CA ARG A 247 -16.52 -7.40 22.35
C ARG A 247 -16.01 -8.53 21.46
N TYR A 248 -15.32 -8.21 20.35
CA TYR A 248 -15.02 -9.19 19.30
C TYR A 248 -13.53 -9.44 19.04
N VAL A 249 -12.64 -8.61 19.59
CA VAL A 249 -11.19 -8.69 19.34
C VAL A 249 -10.44 -8.93 20.65
N PRO A 250 -9.46 -9.85 20.70
CA PRO A 250 -8.59 -9.99 21.87
C PRO A 250 -7.86 -8.69 22.20
N ALA A 251 -7.76 -8.33 23.48
CA ALA A 251 -7.16 -7.06 23.93
C ALA A 251 -5.77 -6.77 23.31
N LYS A 252 -4.92 -7.80 23.21
CA LYS A 252 -3.58 -7.71 22.61
C LYS A 252 -3.57 -7.30 21.12
N LYS A 253 -4.70 -7.43 20.41
CA LYS A 253 -4.84 -7.09 18.99
C LYS A 253 -5.60 -5.77 18.76
N HIS A 254 -6.16 -5.13 19.80
CA HIS A 254 -7.00 -3.92 19.64
C HIS A 254 -6.30 -2.82 18.84
N MET A 255 -5.06 -2.47 19.22
CA MET A 255 -4.30 -1.44 18.52
C MET A 255 -4.03 -1.78 17.06
N GLN A 256 -3.65 -3.03 16.78
CA GLN A 256 -3.38 -3.49 15.41
C GLN A 256 -4.63 -3.43 14.53
N VAL A 257 -5.76 -3.93 15.04
CA VAL A 257 -7.03 -3.96 14.31
C VAL A 257 -7.60 -2.55 14.11
N LEU A 258 -7.50 -1.68 15.12
CA LEU A 258 -7.88 -0.28 14.98
C LEU A 258 -7.02 0.45 13.94
N ALA A 259 -5.69 0.29 14.02
CA ALA A 259 -4.76 0.91 13.08
C ALA A 259 -5.02 0.48 11.63
N GLY A 260 -5.23 -0.82 11.41
CA GLY A 260 -5.59 -1.34 10.09
C GLY A 260 -6.94 -0.80 9.60
N GLY A 261 -7.95 -0.75 10.46
CA GLY A 261 -9.27 -0.22 10.11
C GLY A 261 -9.23 1.26 9.74
N ILE A 262 -8.51 2.08 10.52
CA ILE A 262 -8.27 3.51 10.21
C ILE A 262 -7.55 3.67 8.88
N PHE A 263 -6.57 2.81 8.59
CA PHE A 263 -5.94 2.82 7.29
C PHE A 263 -6.97 2.57 6.18
N ARG A 264 -7.89 1.61 6.32
CA ARG A 264 -8.91 1.35 5.30
C ARG A 264 -9.92 2.51 5.13
N VAL A 265 -10.33 3.14 6.23
CA VAL A 265 -11.37 4.20 6.18
C VAL A 265 -10.84 5.61 5.90
N GLU A 266 -9.54 5.87 6.09
CA GLU A 266 -8.99 7.23 6.01
C GLU A 266 -7.62 7.27 5.32
N GLY A 267 -6.70 6.39 5.72
CA GLY A 267 -5.31 6.44 5.29
C GLY A 267 -5.09 6.00 3.84
N GLY A 268 -5.80 4.95 3.41
CA GLY A 268 -5.71 4.28 2.12
C GLY A 268 -6.63 4.85 1.05
N LEU A 269 -7.41 5.88 1.38
CA LEU A 269 -8.24 6.60 0.43
C LEU A 269 -7.38 7.40 -0.56
N VAL A 270 -7.78 7.43 -1.82
CA VAL A 270 -7.06 8.08 -2.92
C VAL A 270 -7.99 8.90 -3.82
N ARG A 271 -7.48 10.02 -4.35
CA ARG A 271 -8.12 10.76 -5.44
C ARG A 271 -7.84 10.03 -6.76
N GLN A 272 -8.72 10.16 -7.73
CA GLN A 272 -8.55 9.59 -9.07
C GLN A 272 -8.27 8.07 -9.04
N ARG A 273 -8.96 7.34 -8.17
CA ARG A 273 -8.88 5.88 -8.09
C ARG A 273 -9.37 5.28 -9.39
N VAL A 274 -8.51 4.52 -10.04
CA VAL A 274 -8.88 3.68 -11.16
C VAL A 274 -9.44 2.38 -10.64
N GLU A 275 -10.67 2.07 -11.02
CA GLU A 275 -11.37 0.87 -10.60
C GLU A 275 -11.59 -0.10 -11.76
N TRP A 276 -11.53 -1.38 -11.46
CA TRP A 276 -11.90 -2.47 -12.35
C TRP A 276 -12.29 -3.70 -11.51
N PRO A 277 -13.03 -4.68 -12.06
CA PRO A 277 -13.64 -5.74 -11.27
C PRO A 277 -12.67 -6.47 -10.33
N ALA A 278 -11.51 -6.91 -10.82
CA ALA A 278 -10.52 -7.58 -9.99
C ALA A 278 -9.94 -6.66 -8.89
N ALA A 279 -9.66 -5.38 -9.18
CA ALA A 279 -9.21 -4.44 -8.15
C ALA A 279 -10.27 -4.20 -7.07
N CYS A 280 -11.56 -4.13 -7.44
CA CYS A 280 -12.65 -3.98 -6.47
C CYS A 280 -12.76 -5.23 -5.58
N THR A 281 -12.64 -6.43 -6.14
CA THR A 281 -12.59 -7.67 -5.36
C THR A 281 -11.40 -7.69 -4.40
N LEU A 282 -10.20 -7.31 -4.87
CA LEU A 282 -9.01 -7.24 -4.02
C LEU A 282 -9.16 -6.23 -2.88
N ARG A 283 -9.73 -5.05 -3.17
CA ARG A 283 -10.06 -4.04 -2.15
C ARG A 283 -11.02 -4.61 -1.10
N SER A 284 -12.09 -5.28 -1.54
CA SER A 284 -13.04 -5.94 -0.63
C SER A 284 -12.36 -6.99 0.25
N MET A 285 -11.49 -7.84 -0.33
CA MET A 285 -10.74 -8.82 0.45
C MET A 285 -9.77 -8.15 1.44
N ALA A 286 -9.12 -7.06 1.04
CA ALA A 286 -8.26 -6.31 1.95
C ALA A 286 -9.07 -5.69 3.11
N ASP A 287 -10.25 -5.13 2.81
CA ASP A 287 -11.17 -4.53 3.79
C ASP A 287 -11.68 -5.56 4.82
N THR A 288 -11.95 -6.80 4.39
CA THR A 288 -12.43 -7.88 5.27
C THR A 288 -11.33 -8.75 5.88
N GLY A 289 -10.09 -8.59 5.42
CA GLY A 289 -8.99 -9.51 5.72
C GLY A 289 -7.82 -8.93 6.52
N TYR A 290 -7.65 -7.60 6.55
CA TYR A 290 -6.44 -6.94 7.07
C TYR A 290 -6.07 -7.32 8.52
N HIS A 291 -7.05 -7.78 9.32
CA HIS A 291 -6.88 -8.10 10.74
C HIS A 291 -6.39 -9.54 11.01
N GLY A 292 -6.28 -10.41 10.01
CA GLY A 292 -5.69 -11.74 10.23
C GLY A 292 -6.51 -12.67 11.12
N SER A 293 -7.83 -12.49 11.19
CA SER A 293 -8.71 -13.25 12.11
C SER A 293 -10.12 -13.32 11.53
N LYS A 294 -10.92 -14.33 11.93
CA LYS A 294 -12.34 -14.39 11.55
C LYS A 294 -13.13 -13.48 12.47
N LEU A 295 -13.56 -12.32 11.95
CA LEU A 295 -14.46 -11.40 12.66
C LEU A 295 -15.91 -11.64 12.20
N PRO A 296 -16.91 -11.44 13.07
CA PRO A 296 -18.30 -11.71 12.72
C PRO A 296 -18.83 -10.78 11.63
N ASP A 297 -18.40 -9.51 11.65
CA ASP A 297 -18.79 -8.51 10.66
C ASP A 297 -17.67 -7.46 10.52
N PRO A 298 -16.68 -7.68 9.63
CA PRO A 298 -15.59 -6.73 9.44
C PRO A 298 -16.08 -5.41 8.80
N SER A 299 -17.16 -5.43 8.02
CA SER A 299 -17.73 -4.22 7.41
C SER A 299 -18.34 -3.31 8.47
N ALA A 300 -19.12 -3.87 9.41
CA ALA A 300 -19.67 -3.09 10.53
C ALA A 300 -18.57 -2.47 11.40
N LEU A 301 -17.42 -3.13 11.57
CA LEU A 301 -16.27 -2.49 12.23
C LEU A 301 -15.83 -1.23 11.47
N LEU A 302 -15.62 -1.32 10.16
CA LEU A 302 -15.21 -0.16 9.35
C LEU A 302 -16.24 0.98 9.43
N ASP A 303 -17.53 0.66 9.42
CA ASP A 303 -18.60 1.66 9.57
C ASP A 303 -18.55 2.35 10.94
N THR A 304 -18.39 1.59 12.03
CA THR A 304 -18.24 2.20 13.37
C THR A 304 -16.99 3.07 13.49
N ILE A 305 -15.91 2.72 12.80
CA ILE A 305 -14.70 3.56 12.75
C ILE A 305 -15.01 4.87 12.01
N ARG A 306 -15.69 4.82 10.85
CA ARG A 306 -16.10 6.02 10.10
C ARG A 306 -16.94 6.97 10.97
N GLU A 307 -17.93 6.43 11.67
CA GLU A 307 -18.79 7.19 12.58
C GLU A 307 -18.03 7.83 13.74
N ASP A 308 -17.00 7.15 14.25
CA ASP A 308 -16.18 7.64 15.37
C ASP A 308 -14.97 8.48 14.93
N LEU A 309 -14.73 8.69 13.62
CA LEU A 309 -13.60 9.49 13.12
C LEU A 309 -13.54 10.89 13.76
N PRO A 310 -14.64 11.67 13.88
CA PRO A 310 -14.59 12.96 14.56
C PRO A 310 -14.12 12.89 16.02
N LYS A 311 -14.46 11.80 16.73
CA LYS A 311 -14.03 11.58 18.12
C LYS A 311 -12.55 11.22 18.20
N LEU A 312 -12.04 10.51 17.18
CA LEU A 312 -10.61 10.24 17.03
C LEU A 312 -9.84 11.51 16.65
N ASP A 313 -10.40 12.35 15.79
CA ASP A 313 -9.77 13.61 15.39
C ASP A 313 -9.67 14.60 16.55
N ALA A 314 -10.63 14.59 17.48
CA ALA A 314 -10.50 15.31 18.75
C ALA A 314 -9.27 14.82 19.56
N GLU A 315 -9.04 13.50 19.63
CA GLU A 315 -7.85 12.95 20.30
C GLU A 315 -6.54 13.30 19.59
N ARG A 316 -6.56 13.35 18.26
CA ARG A 316 -5.40 13.71 17.44
C ARG A 316 -5.10 15.21 17.50
N GLY A 317 -6.13 16.04 17.54
CA GLY A 317 -6.03 17.50 17.55
C GLY A 317 -5.35 18.05 18.80
N ASP A 318 -5.44 17.33 19.92
CA ASP A 318 -4.80 17.68 21.19
C ASP A 318 -3.31 17.30 21.27
N ILE A 319 -2.74 16.67 20.24
CA ILE A 319 -1.31 16.36 20.20
C ILE A 319 -0.51 17.59 19.75
N LEU A 320 0.41 18.02 20.62
CA LEU A 320 1.38 19.09 20.37
C LEU A 320 2.56 18.58 19.53
#